data_AF-A0A428SSD9-F1
#
_entry.id   AF-A0A428SSD9-F1
#
_cell.length_a   1.000
_cell.length_b   1.000
_cell.length_c   1.000
_cell.angle_alpha   90.00
_cell.angle_beta   90.00
_cell.angle_gamma   90.00
#
_symmetry.space_group_name_H-M   'P 1'
#
loop_
_entity.id
_entity.type
_entity.pdbx_description
1 polymer ?
#
loop_
_entity_poly.entity_id
_entity_poly.type
_entity_poly.pdbx_seq_one_letter_code
_entity_poly.pdbx_strand_id
1 'polypeptide(L)'
;MSLDNEKADVAMAEIRGELKMSQQEAGAYALLSEDDAAFMNSFSEEQRKKLLRKIDWRLIPALGFLYLVSYLDRANIGNANIEGLSVDIGLTGNQFNVALAIFFIPYVLLGTSFPLVLLL
;
A
#
# COMPACT_ATOMS: atom_id res chain seq x y z
N MET A 1 35.50 24.29 12.00
CA MET A 1 34.17 24.85 12.31
C MET A 1 33.04 24.20 11.50
N SER A 2 33.33 23.41 10.44
CA SER A 2 32.33 22.71 9.61
C SER A 2 31.98 21.29 10.08
N LEU A 3 32.88 20.59 10.79
CA LEU A 3 32.71 19.19 11.17
C LEU A 3 31.79 18.95 12.39
N ASP A 4 31.58 19.97 13.22
CA ASP A 4 30.74 19.86 14.44
C ASP A 4 29.25 20.09 14.16
N ASN A 5 28.93 20.94 13.17
CA ASN A 5 27.54 21.19 12.76
C ASN A 5 26.93 19.99 12.02
N GLU A 6 27.72 19.31 11.18
CA GLU A 6 27.27 18.11 10.46
C GLU A 6 26.90 16.97 11.42
N LYS A 7 27.69 16.79 12.49
CA LYS A 7 27.39 15.80 13.55
C LYS A 7 26.14 16.18 14.35
N ALA A 8 25.95 17.47 14.64
CA ALA A 8 24.75 17.95 15.31
C ALA A 8 23.50 17.74 14.45
N ASP A 9 23.59 18.00 13.14
CA ASP A 9 22.48 17.81 12.20
C ASP A 9 22.09 16.34 12.05
N VAL A 10 23.07 15.42 12.01
CA VAL A 10 22.83 13.97 11.97
C VAL A 10 22.18 13.49 13.27
N ALA A 11 22.68 13.91 14.43
CA ALA A 11 22.10 13.55 15.72
C ALA A 11 20.66 14.07 15.85
N MET A 12 20.39 15.29 15.38
CA MET A 12 19.04 15.86 15.38
C MET A 12 18.11 15.17 14.38
N ALA A 13 18.63 14.68 13.25
CA ALA A 13 17.87 13.88 12.29
C ALA A 13 17.49 12.51 12.86
N GLU A 14 18.40 11.87 13.60
CA GLU A 14 18.17 10.59 14.28
C GLU A 14 17.14 10.75 15.40
N ILE A 15 17.31 11.75 16.29
CA ILE A 15 16.34 12.08 17.35
C ILE A 15 14.97 12.41 16.76
N ARG A 16 14.91 13.15 15.65
CA ARG A 16 13.65 13.47 14.97
C ARG A 16 13.01 12.23 14.33
N GLY A 17 13.81 11.30 13.83
CA GLY A 17 13.37 10.01 13.33
C GLY A 17 12.74 9.16 14.43
N GLU A 18 13.42 9.06 15.57
CA GLU A 18 12.93 8.35 16.76
C GLU A 18 11.67 9.01 17.33
N LEU A 19 11.62 10.34 17.39
CA LEU A 19 10.45 11.09 17.86
C LEU A 19 9.23 10.92 16.95
N LYS A 20 9.44 10.92 15.63
CA LYS A 20 8.36 10.68 14.65
C LYS A 20 7.83 9.25 14.73
N MET A 21 8.73 8.28 14.87
CA MET A 21 8.36 6.88 15.08
C MET A 21 7.58 6.71 16.38
N SER A 22 8.03 7.31 17.49
CA SER A 22 7.32 7.19 18.77
C SER A 22 5.95 7.88 18.75
N GLN A 23 5.80 9.03 18.06
CA GLN A 23 4.50 9.69 17.93
C GLN A 23 3.52 8.96 17.01
N GLN A 24 4.02 8.37 15.92
CA GLN A 24 3.18 7.58 15.00
C GLN A 24 2.72 6.27 15.65
N GLU A 25 3.58 5.64 16.45
CA GLU A 25 3.24 4.48 17.27
C GLU A 25 2.23 4.84 18.37
N ALA A 26 2.44 5.94 19.10
CA ALA A 26 1.52 6.42 20.13
C ALA A 26 0.10 6.70 19.58
N GLY A 27 -0.01 7.27 18.38
CA GLY A 27 -1.31 7.50 17.71
C GLY A 27 -2.02 6.20 17.32
N ALA A 28 -1.27 5.17 16.92
CA ALA A 28 -1.83 3.85 16.61
C ALA A 28 -2.27 3.11 17.88
N TYR A 29 -1.52 3.23 18.98
CA TYR A 29 -1.85 2.63 20.27
C TYR A 29 -3.01 3.32 21.00
N ALA A 30 -3.26 4.61 20.72
CA ALA A 30 -4.36 5.38 21.32
C ALA A 30 -5.76 4.89 20.91
N LEU A 31 -5.87 4.08 19.85
CA LEU A 31 -7.12 3.47 19.38
C LEU A 31 -7.30 2.02 19.86
N LEU A 32 -6.34 1.49 20.60
CA LEU A 32 -6.41 0.13 21.16
C LEU A 32 -7.05 0.15 22.54
N SER A 33 -7.69 -0.96 22.91
CA SER A 33 -8.10 -1.20 24.30
C SER A 33 -6.86 -1.10 25.22
N GLU A 34 -7.04 -0.65 26.46
CA GLU A 34 -5.96 -0.61 27.45
C GLU A 34 -5.27 -1.98 27.59
N ASP A 35 -6.05 -3.07 27.49
CA ASP A 35 -5.56 -4.44 27.52
C ASP A 35 -4.65 -4.77 26.32
N ASP A 36 -5.00 -4.31 25.12
CA ASP A 36 -4.24 -4.52 23.89
C ASP A 36 -2.94 -3.71 23.88
N ALA A 37 -3.00 -2.47 24.39
CA ALA A 37 -1.82 -1.63 24.56
C ALA A 37 -0.85 -2.20 25.60
N ALA A 38 -1.35 -2.73 26.71
CA ALA A 38 -0.55 -3.41 27.72
C ALA A 38 0.09 -4.69 27.14
N PHE A 39 -0.67 -5.46 26.36
CA PHE A 39 -0.16 -6.65 25.67
C PHE A 39 0.95 -6.30 24.68
N MET A 40 0.79 -5.24 23.87
CA MET A 40 1.81 -4.82 22.91
C MET A 40 3.10 -4.32 23.58
N ASN A 41 2.99 -3.61 24.70
CA ASN A 41 4.15 -3.17 25.49
C ASN A 41 4.85 -4.32 26.23
N SER A 42 4.22 -5.50 26.32
CA SER A 42 4.86 -6.69 26.93
C SER A 42 5.94 -7.33 26.03
N PHE A 43 5.98 -6.97 24.74
CA PHE A 43 6.98 -7.49 23.79
C PHE A 43 8.22 -6.61 23.75
N SER A 44 9.40 -7.24 23.71
CA SER A 44 10.65 -6.51 23.48
C SER A 44 10.75 -5.98 22.04
N GLU A 45 11.54 -4.92 21.85
CA GLU A 45 11.84 -4.34 20.53
C GLU A 45 12.32 -5.40 19.51
N GLU A 46 13.10 -6.39 19.96
CA GLU A 46 13.55 -7.48 19.09
C GLU A 46 12.41 -8.42 18.67
N GLN A 47 11.46 -8.70 19.56
CA GLN A 47 10.31 -9.55 19.27
C GLN A 47 9.36 -8.84 18.28
N ARG A 48 9.12 -7.54 18.47
CA ARG A 48 8.35 -6.71 17.54
C ARG A 48 8.95 -6.74 16.13
N LYS A 49 10.28 -6.53 16.01
CA LYS A 49 11.00 -6.58 14.73
C LYS A 49 10.92 -7.96 14.05
N LYS A 50 11.01 -9.05 14.81
CA LYS A 50 10.86 -10.42 14.26
C LYS A 50 9.44 -10.67 13.76
N LEU A 51 8.43 -10.17 14.47
CA LEU A 51 7.04 -10.30 14.07
C LEU A 51 6.77 -9.55 12.76
N LEU A 52 7.20 -8.28 12.66
CA LEU A 52 7.06 -7.47 11.45
C LEU A 52 7.73 -8.15 10.24
N ARG A 53 8.98 -8.63 10.40
CA ARG A 53 9.65 -9.38 9.34
C ARG A 53 8.88 -10.61 8.90
N LYS A 54 8.25 -11.33 9.83
CA LYS A 54 7.45 -12.53 9.51
C LYS A 54 6.18 -12.18 8.73
N ILE A 55 5.60 -11.02 9.00
CA ILE A 55 4.45 -10.49 8.28
C ILE A 55 4.89 -10.06 6.87
N ASP A 56 5.96 -9.27 6.78
CA ASP A 56 6.51 -8.76 5.52
C ASP A 56 6.89 -9.88 4.55
N TRP A 57 7.51 -10.96 5.04
CA TRP A 57 7.87 -12.13 4.24
C TRP A 57 6.68 -12.85 3.58
N ARG A 58 5.45 -12.60 4.04
CA ARG A 58 4.23 -13.17 3.45
C ARG A 58 3.50 -12.13 2.62
N LEU A 59 3.36 -10.91 3.13
CA LEU A 59 2.61 -9.84 2.48
C LEU A 59 3.33 -9.31 1.25
N ILE A 60 4.63 -8.99 1.36
CA ILE A 60 5.38 -8.37 0.26
C ILE A 60 5.42 -9.26 -0.99
N PRO A 61 5.77 -10.57 -0.93
CA PRO A 61 5.78 -11.39 -2.14
C PRO A 61 4.37 -11.63 -2.71
N ALA A 62 3.35 -11.79 -1.86
CA ALA A 62 1.98 -11.96 -2.34
C ALA A 62 1.46 -10.69 -3.05
N LEU A 63 1.67 -9.52 -2.45
CA LEU A 63 1.30 -8.23 -3.04
C LEU A 63 2.12 -7.93 -4.29
N GLY A 64 3.42 -8.25 -4.29
CA GLY A 64 4.29 -8.11 -5.46
C GLY A 64 3.83 -9.00 -6.63
N PHE A 65 3.45 -10.25 -6.36
CA PHE A 65 2.91 -11.15 -7.37
C PHE A 65 1.55 -10.66 -7.90
N LEU A 66 0.62 -10.27 -7.02
CA LEU A 66 -0.66 -9.71 -7.41
C LEU A 66 -0.49 -8.43 -8.24
N TYR A 67 0.46 -7.58 -7.87
CA TYR A 67 0.81 -6.38 -8.61
C TYR A 67 1.36 -6.72 -10.01
N LEU A 68 2.25 -7.71 -10.10
CA LEU A 68 2.78 -8.19 -11.38
C LEU A 68 1.67 -8.70 -12.30
N VAL A 69 0.77 -9.54 -11.78
CA VAL A 69 -0.38 -10.06 -12.55
C VAL A 69 -1.29 -8.92 -12.99
N SER A 70 -1.59 -7.96 -12.11
CA SER A 70 -2.40 -6.80 -12.46
C SER A 70 -1.75 -5.94 -13.55
N TYR A 71 -0.42 -5.82 -13.56
CA TYR A 71 0.30 -5.08 -14.59
C TYR A 71 0.29 -5.84 -15.93
N LEU A 72 0.49 -7.16 -15.89
CA LEU A 72 0.43 -8.01 -17.08
C LEU A 72 -0.95 -7.96 -17.73
N ASP A 73 -2.04 -8.03 -16.97
CA ASP A 73 -3.40 -7.92 -17.49
C ASP A 73 -3.61 -6.62 -18.28
N ARG A 74 -3.19 -5.48 -17.71
CA ARG A 74 -3.27 -4.16 -18.36
C ARG A 74 -2.43 -4.05 -19.62
N ALA A 75 -1.21 -4.60 -19.61
CA ALA A 75 -0.32 -4.57 -20.76
C ALA A 75 -0.79 -5.51 -21.89
N ASN A 76 -1.24 -6.71 -21.54
CA ASN A 76 -1.62 -7.75 -22.49
C ASN A 76 -2.85 -7.36 -23.30
N ILE A 77 -3.90 -6.79 -22.68
CA ILE A 77 -5.10 -6.35 -23.42
C ILE A 77 -4.80 -5.19 -24.37
N GLY A 78 -3.86 -4.29 -24.00
CA GLY A 78 -3.40 -3.21 -24.86
C GLY A 78 -2.62 -3.73 -26.06
N ASN A 79 -1.66 -4.63 -25.84
CA ASN A 79 -0.85 -5.24 -26.90
C ASN A 79 -1.70 -6.08 -27.85
N ALA A 80 -2.64 -6.89 -27.32
CA ALA A 80 -3.56 -7.67 -28.15
C ALA A 80 -4.39 -6.78 -29.07
N ASN A 81 -4.81 -5.60 -28.58
CA ASN A 81 -5.53 -4.63 -29.42
C ASN A 81 -4.65 -4.06 -30.55
N ILE A 82 -3.37 -3.80 -30.28
CA ILE A 82 -2.40 -3.35 -31.30
C ILE A 82 -2.17 -4.46 -32.34
N GLU A 83 -2.14 -5.72 -31.92
CA GLU A 83 -1.98 -6.90 -32.79
C GLU A 83 -3.23 -7.21 -33.63
N GLY A 84 -4.34 -6.48 -33.45
CA GLY A 84 -5.53 -6.61 -34.28
C GLY A 84 -6.74 -7.24 -33.59
N LEU A 85 -6.70 -7.47 -32.27
CA LEU A 85 -7.82 -8.07 -31.53
C LEU A 85 -9.15 -7.39 -31.85
N SER A 86 -9.22 -6.05 -31.81
CA SER A 86 -10.48 -5.34 -32.13
C SER A 86 -11.00 -5.64 -33.54
N VAL A 87 -10.13 -5.87 -34.51
CA VAL A 87 -10.51 -6.20 -35.89
C VAL A 87 -10.96 -7.66 -35.97
N ASP A 88 -10.21 -8.57 -35.36
CA ASP A 88 -10.44 -10.02 -35.41
C ASP A 88 -11.77 -10.43 -34.77
N ILE A 89 -12.17 -9.77 -33.68
CA ILE A 89 -13.47 -9.99 -33.03
C ILE A 89 -14.55 -8.99 -33.46
N GLY A 90 -14.29 -8.17 -34.48
CA GLY A 90 -15.27 -7.27 -35.08
C GLY A 90 -15.77 -6.16 -34.14
N LEU A 91 -14.94 -5.72 -33.19
CA LEU A 91 -15.27 -4.59 -32.33
C LEU A 91 -15.35 -3.31 -33.17
N THR A 92 -16.45 -2.57 -33.02
CA THR A 92 -16.70 -1.33 -33.75
C THR A 92 -16.84 -0.14 -32.81
N GLY A 93 -16.39 1.03 -33.28
CA GLY A 93 -16.51 2.30 -32.55
C GLY A 93 -15.84 2.25 -31.17
N ASN A 94 -16.63 2.43 -30.12
CA ASN A 94 -16.12 2.60 -28.74
C ASN A 94 -16.14 1.30 -27.91
N GLN A 95 -16.44 0.15 -28.51
CA GLN A 95 -16.66 -1.11 -27.76
C GLN A 95 -15.40 -1.59 -27.02
N PHE A 96 -14.21 -1.41 -27.59
CA PHE A 96 -12.94 -1.70 -26.91
C PHE A 96 -12.76 -0.82 -25.65
N ASN A 97 -13.07 0.47 -25.76
CA ASN A 97 -13.03 1.40 -24.62
C ASN A 97 -14.09 1.07 -23.57
N VAL A 98 -15.27 0.56 -23.98
CA VAL A 98 -16.30 0.08 -23.05
C VAL A 98 -15.81 -1.17 -22.30
N ALA A 99 -15.13 -2.10 -22.97
CA ALA A 99 -14.55 -3.27 -22.32
C ALA A 99 -13.51 -2.88 -21.24
N LEU A 100 -12.67 -1.88 -21.53
CA LEU A 100 -11.76 -1.30 -20.53
C LEU A 100 -12.52 -0.58 -19.42
N ALA A 101 -13.60 0.13 -19.74
CA ALA A 101 -14.40 0.88 -18.78
C ALA A 101 -15.06 -0.01 -17.71
N ILE A 102 -15.42 -1.25 -18.07
CA ILE A 102 -16.05 -2.21 -17.15
C ILE A 102 -15.14 -2.55 -15.96
N PHE A 103 -13.80 -2.54 -16.12
CA PHE A 103 -12.87 -2.73 -15.00
C PHE A 103 -13.01 -1.68 -13.90
N PHE A 104 -13.51 -0.48 -14.21
CA PHE A 104 -13.71 0.57 -13.22
C PHE A 104 -14.97 0.38 -12.38
N ILE A 105 -15.97 -0.37 -12.86
CA ILE A 105 -17.22 -0.61 -12.13
C ILE A 105 -16.97 -1.28 -10.76
N PRO A 106 -16.30 -2.45 -10.66
CA PRO A 106 -15.99 -3.05 -9.38
C PRO A 106 -15.03 -2.18 -8.55
N TYR A 107 -14.10 -1.47 -9.19
CA TYR A 107 -13.19 -0.56 -8.48
C TYR A 107 -13.95 0.56 -7.75
N VAL A 108 -14.93 1.18 -8.41
CA VAL A 108 -15.79 2.21 -7.83
C VAL A 108 -16.71 1.59 -6.76
N LEU A 109 -17.38 0.48 -7.06
CA LEU A 109 -18.30 -0.14 -6.09
C LEU A 109 -17.59 -0.57 -4.79
N LEU A 110 -16.40 -1.17 -4.90
CA LEU A 110 -15.62 -1.60 -3.73
C LEU A 110 -14.88 -0.43 -3.06
N GLY A 111 -14.36 0.51 -3.85
CA GLY A 111 -13.59 1.64 -3.34
C GLY A 111 -14.44 2.74 -2.71
N THR A 112 -15.66 2.95 -3.19
CA THR A 112 -16.57 4.02 -2.72
C THR A 112 -17.44 3.57 -1.55
N SER A 113 -17.72 2.27 -1.40
CA SER A 113 -18.53 1.74 -0.29
C SER A 113 -17.88 1.87 1.10
N PHE A 114 -16.56 2.05 1.18
CA PHE A 114 -15.83 2.06 2.47
C PHE A 114 -15.66 3.46 3.10
N PRO A 115 -15.41 4.57 2.34
CA PRO A 115 -15.22 5.89 2.95
C PRO A 115 -16.47 6.78 3.03
N LEU A 116 -17.44 6.66 2.12
CA LEU A 116 -18.59 7.59 2.08
C LEU A 116 -19.64 7.32 3.17
N VAL A 117 -19.74 6.09 3.67
CA VAL A 117 -20.68 5.71 4.75
C VAL A 117 -20.18 6.19 6.12
N LEU A 118 -18.89 6.48 6.29
CA LEU A 118 -18.31 6.95 7.55
C LEU A 118 -18.46 8.48 7.75
N LEU A 119 -18.91 9.21 6.73
CA LEU A 119 -19.00 10.68 6.71
C LEU A 119 -20.45 11.21 6.75
N LEU A 120 -21.45 10.34 6.94
CA LEU A 120 -22.87 10.66 7.14
C LEU A 120 -23.32 10.14 8.51
#